data_AF-A0A2V8NX77-F1
#
_entry.id   AF-A0A2V8NX77-F1
#
_cell.length_a   1.000
_cell.length_b   1.000
_cell.length_c   1.000
_cell.angle_alpha   90.00
_cell.angle_beta   90.00
_cell.angle_gamma   90.00
#
_symmetry.space_group_name_H-M   'P 1'
#
loop_
_entity.id
_entity.type
_entity.pdbx_description
1 polymer ?
#
loop_
_entity_poly.entity_id
_entity_poly.type
_entity_poly.pdbx_seq_one_letter_code
_entity_poly.pdbx_strand_id
1 'polypeptide(L)'
;MEFNYYRPHDLSSKALDLIQFDADSIHQLAAAERCVNPDIWLVDPDEYEKNGRIRRDSESPRMLAYSSESRVLYATDGSNSCTSRLPANLETLSPGELKLFAEQNDLRPELLERLAMLVPRGER
;
A
#
# COMPACT_ATOMS: atom_id res chain seq x y z
N MET A 1 -1.69 1.63 -14.65
CA MET A 1 -1.28 1.25 -13.30
C MET A 1 -1.39 -0.26 -13.21
N GLU A 2 -0.40 -0.92 -12.62
CA GLU A 2 -0.41 -2.36 -12.39
C GLU A 2 -0.37 -2.61 -10.88
N PHE A 3 -1.28 -3.44 -10.37
CA PHE A 3 -1.36 -3.78 -8.96
C PHE A 3 -0.66 -5.11 -8.70
N ASN A 4 0.22 -5.13 -7.70
CA ASN A 4 0.68 -6.39 -7.12
C ASN A 4 -0.31 -6.81 -6.05
N TYR A 5 -0.49 -8.11 -5.89
CA TYR A 5 -1.36 -8.67 -4.87
C TYR A 5 -0.54 -9.46 -3.87
N TYR A 6 -0.82 -9.24 -2.58
CA TYR A 6 -0.17 -9.94 -1.49
C TYR A 6 -0.41 -11.45 -1.58
N ARG A 7 -1.57 -11.85 -2.11
CA ARG A 7 -1.99 -13.24 -2.30
C ARG A 7 -2.75 -13.38 -3.63
N PRO A 8 -2.85 -14.60 -4.19
CA PRO A 8 -3.75 -14.88 -5.31
C PRO A 8 -5.19 -14.46 -4.97
N HIS A 9 -5.93 -13.99 -5.97
CA HIS A 9 -7.26 -13.47 -5.75
C HIS A 9 -8.18 -13.74 -6.93
N ASP A 10 -9.47 -13.86 -6.62
CA ASP A 10 -10.58 -13.78 -7.55
C ASP A 10 -11.58 -12.76 -6.94
N LEU A 11 -11.40 -11.50 -7.31
CA LEU A 11 -12.16 -10.38 -6.76
C LEU A 11 -13.36 -10.08 -7.65
N SER A 12 -14.50 -9.81 -7.03
CA SER A 12 -15.66 -9.28 -7.75
C SER A 12 -15.38 -7.88 -8.30
N SER A 13 -16.17 -7.47 -9.30
CA SER A 13 -16.07 -6.12 -9.86
C SER A 13 -16.19 -5.02 -8.80
N LYS A 14 -17.01 -5.23 -7.77
CA LYS A 14 -17.19 -4.27 -6.67
C LYS A 14 -15.93 -4.11 -5.82
N ALA A 15 -15.19 -5.19 -5.60
CA ALA A 15 -13.93 -5.13 -4.88
C ALA A 15 -12.84 -4.44 -5.71
N LEU A 16 -12.83 -4.66 -7.03
CA LEU A 16 -11.96 -3.93 -7.96
C LEU A 16 -12.27 -2.42 -7.98
N ASP A 17 -13.56 -2.04 -7.94
CA ASP A 17 -13.97 -0.63 -7.85
C ASP A 17 -13.44 0.04 -6.57
N LEU A 18 -13.42 -0.69 -5.44
CA LEU A 18 -12.85 -0.18 -4.18
C LEU A 18 -11.32 -0.03 -4.25
N ILE A 19 -10.63 -0.96 -4.89
CA ILE A 19 -9.17 -0.84 -5.12
C ILE A 19 -8.89 0.42 -5.94
N GLN A 20 -9.66 0.65 -7.01
CA GLN A 20 -9.47 1.83 -7.85
C GLN A 20 -9.76 3.12 -7.07
N PHE A 21 -10.82 3.15 -6.26
CA PHE A 21 -11.16 4.29 -5.42
C PHE A 21 -10.02 4.66 -4.44
N ASP A 22 -9.40 3.66 -3.81
CA ASP A 22 -8.27 3.89 -2.91
C ASP A 22 -7.03 4.40 -3.65
N ALA A 23 -6.74 3.83 -4.82
CA ALA A 23 -5.62 4.28 -5.65
C ALA A 23 -5.79 5.74 -6.11
N ASP A 24 -7.00 6.11 -6.52
CA ASP A 24 -7.33 7.48 -6.90
C ASP A 24 -7.21 8.44 -5.70
N SER A 25 -7.61 8.00 -4.51
CA SER A 25 -7.47 8.77 -3.27
C SER A 25 -6.00 9.02 -2.93
N ILE A 26 -5.13 8.01 -3.08
CA ILE A 26 -3.68 8.14 -2.89
C ILE A 26 -3.08 9.10 -3.92
N HIS A 27 -3.49 9.03 -5.18
CA HIS A 27 -3.05 9.96 -6.21
C HIS A 27 -3.45 11.40 -5.90
N GLN A 28 -4.67 11.64 -5.44
CA GLN A 28 -5.12 12.97 -5.04
C GLN A 28 -4.27 13.51 -3.88
N LEU A 29 -3.96 12.68 -2.89
CA LEU A 29 -3.07 13.05 -1.80
C LEU A 29 -1.65 13.37 -2.29
N ALA A 30 -1.07 12.53 -3.14
CA ALA A 30 0.25 12.76 -3.72
C ALA A 30 0.30 14.09 -4.50
N ALA A 31 -0.72 14.36 -5.32
CA ALA A 31 -0.83 15.60 -6.07
C ALA A 31 -0.99 16.84 -5.17
N ALA A 32 -1.82 16.75 -4.13
CA ALA A 32 -2.01 17.84 -3.16
C ALA A 32 -0.69 18.20 -2.44
N GLU A 33 0.12 17.18 -2.13
CA GLU A 33 1.42 17.30 -1.47
C GLU A 33 2.60 17.53 -2.43
N ARG A 34 2.33 17.69 -3.75
CA ARG A 34 3.34 17.82 -4.81
C ARG A 34 4.40 16.70 -4.80
N CYS A 35 4.00 15.51 -4.37
CA CYS A 35 4.82 14.31 -4.41
C CYS A 35 4.68 13.62 -5.77
N VAL A 36 5.69 12.83 -6.13
CA VAL A 36 5.61 11.95 -7.30
C VAL A 36 4.61 10.83 -7.02
N ASN A 37 3.80 10.48 -8.02
CA ASN A 37 2.84 9.39 -7.88
C ASN A 37 3.56 8.06 -7.56
N PRO A 38 2.93 7.17 -6.78
CA PRO A 38 3.50 5.85 -6.52
C PRO A 38 3.67 5.03 -7.81
N ASP A 39 4.82 4.41 -7.96
CA ASP A 39 5.17 3.51 -9.05
C ASP A 39 4.99 2.03 -8.64
N ILE A 40 4.90 1.74 -7.35
CA ILE A 40 4.74 0.38 -6.82
C ILE A 40 3.49 0.31 -5.95
N TRP A 41 2.63 -0.67 -6.23
CA TRP A 41 1.36 -0.85 -5.55
C TRP A 41 1.23 -2.28 -5.05
N LEU A 42 0.81 -2.46 -3.79
CA LEU A 42 0.53 -3.75 -3.19
C LEU A 42 -0.83 -3.74 -2.49
N VAL A 43 -1.70 -4.64 -2.94
CA VAL A 43 -3.06 -4.81 -2.46
C VAL A 43 -3.18 -6.10 -1.65
N ASP A 44 -3.86 -6.05 -0.50
CA ASP A 44 -4.34 -7.26 0.17
C ASP A 44 -5.80 -7.55 -0.20
N PRO A 45 -6.04 -8.53 -1.10
CA PRO A 45 -7.39 -8.81 -1.59
C PRO A 45 -8.38 -9.23 -0.48
N ASP A 46 -7.93 -9.91 0.58
CA ASP A 46 -8.78 -10.38 1.68
C ASP A 46 -9.37 -9.21 2.51
N GLU A 47 -8.77 -8.02 2.39
CA GLU A 47 -9.21 -6.80 3.03
C GLU A 47 -10.17 -5.96 2.15
N TYR A 48 -10.37 -6.36 0.89
CA TYR A 48 -11.41 -5.81 0.00
C TYR A 48 -12.60 -6.74 -0.16
N GLU A 49 -12.37 -8.05 -0.20
CA GLU A 49 -13.41 -9.05 -0.28
C GLU A 49 -12.98 -10.36 0.38
N LYS A 50 -13.85 -10.89 1.25
CA LYS A 50 -13.60 -12.16 1.93
C LYS A 50 -14.86 -13.00 1.95
N ASN A 51 -14.77 -14.23 1.45
CA ASN A 51 -15.91 -15.16 1.36
C ASN A 51 -17.12 -14.54 0.61
N GLY A 52 -16.87 -13.81 -0.48
CA GLY A 52 -17.91 -13.14 -1.29
C GLY A 52 -18.56 -11.91 -0.63
N ARG A 53 -17.99 -11.41 0.47
CA ARG A 53 -18.45 -10.21 1.17
C ARG A 53 -17.46 -9.07 0.97
N ILE A 54 -17.95 -7.98 0.42
CA ILE A 54 -17.19 -6.74 0.24
C ILE A 54 -16.90 -6.10 1.60
N ARG A 55 -15.64 -5.71 1.81
CA ARG A 55 -15.15 -5.01 2.99
C ARG A 55 -14.81 -3.58 2.60
N ARG A 56 -15.65 -2.64 3.04
CA ARG A 56 -15.47 -1.21 2.75
C ARG A 56 -14.37 -0.58 3.59
N ASP A 57 -14.20 -1.09 4.81
CA ASP A 57 -13.26 -0.58 5.79
C ASP A 57 -12.52 -1.79 6.39
N SER A 58 -11.24 -1.61 6.71
CA SER A 58 -10.40 -2.60 7.37
C SER A 58 -9.84 -2.05 8.69
N GLU A 59 -9.52 -2.95 9.62
CA GLU A 59 -8.81 -2.63 10.86
C GLU A 59 -7.28 -2.53 10.63
N SER A 60 -6.81 -2.79 9.42
CA SER A 60 -5.39 -2.75 9.06
C SER A 60 -5.21 -2.21 7.63
N PRO A 61 -4.00 -1.75 7.25
CA PRO A 61 -3.76 -1.31 5.89
C PRO A 61 -4.08 -2.41 4.88
N ARG A 62 -4.97 -2.10 3.93
CA ARG A 62 -5.42 -2.98 2.84
C ARG A 62 -4.69 -2.71 1.53
N MET A 63 -4.13 -1.51 1.38
CA MET A 63 -3.26 -1.16 0.27
C MET A 63 -2.06 -0.36 0.76
N LEU A 64 -0.89 -0.72 0.23
CA LEU A 64 0.33 0.07 0.30
C LEU A 64 0.71 0.53 -1.10
N ALA A 65 1.19 1.77 -1.21
CA ALA A 65 1.73 2.31 -2.45
C ALA A 65 3.04 3.04 -2.16
N TYR A 66 4.05 2.87 -2.99
CA TYR A 66 5.36 3.46 -2.81
C TYR A 66 5.79 4.25 -4.04
N SER A 67 6.30 5.46 -3.79
CA SER A 67 7.02 6.26 -4.78
C SER A 67 8.52 6.11 -4.52
N SER A 68 9.22 5.39 -5.40
CA SER A 68 10.68 5.21 -5.33
C SER A 68 11.44 6.51 -5.55
N GLU A 69 10.94 7.36 -6.45
CA GLU A 69 11.55 8.67 -6.74
C GLU A 69 11.47 9.62 -5.53
N SER A 70 10.30 9.72 -4.89
CA SER A 70 10.09 10.62 -3.76
C SER A 70 10.36 9.98 -2.38
N ARG A 71 10.58 8.66 -2.34
CA ARG A 71 10.75 7.85 -1.13
C ARG A 71 9.62 8.03 -0.13
N VAL A 72 8.39 7.95 -0.64
CA VAL A 72 7.17 8.11 0.15
C VAL A 72 6.34 6.84 0.06
N LEU A 73 6.01 6.28 1.23
CA LEU A 73 5.05 5.21 1.41
C LEU A 73 3.68 5.80 1.74
N TYR A 74 2.67 5.30 1.05
CA TYR A 74 1.26 5.55 1.30
C TYR A 74 0.62 4.26 1.81
N ALA A 75 -0.25 4.39 2.80
CA ALA A 75 -1.02 3.28 3.35
C ALA A 75 -2.47 3.69 3.53
N THR A 76 -3.42 2.83 3.15
CA THR A 76 -4.86 3.04 3.39
C THR A 76 -5.51 1.76 3.89
N ASP A 77 -6.43 1.91 4.84
CA ASP A 77 -7.28 0.86 5.39
C ASP A 77 -8.70 0.88 4.78
N GLY A 78 -8.98 1.83 3.88
CA GLY A 78 -10.30 2.03 3.27
C GLY A 78 -11.24 2.97 3.99
N SER A 79 -10.86 3.45 5.18
CA SER A 79 -11.54 4.58 5.79
C SER A 79 -11.22 5.83 4.98
N ASN A 80 -12.27 6.58 4.60
CA ASN A 80 -12.16 7.85 3.85
C ASN A 80 -11.24 8.90 4.51
N SER A 81 -10.80 8.66 5.76
CA SER A 81 -10.01 9.58 6.57
C SER A 81 -8.56 9.15 6.76
N CYS A 82 -8.18 7.92 6.39
CA CYS A 82 -6.97 7.26 6.90
C CYS A 82 -5.99 6.86 5.80
N THR A 83 -5.65 7.80 4.90
CA THR A 83 -4.46 7.62 4.04
C THR A 83 -3.25 8.24 4.73
N SER A 84 -2.35 7.40 5.21
CA SER A 84 -1.10 7.81 5.85
C SER A 84 -0.02 8.02 4.81
N ARG A 85 0.72 9.14 4.94
CA ARG A 85 1.92 9.43 4.16
C ARG A 85 3.14 9.31 5.05
N LEU A 86 4.05 8.40 4.72
CA LEU A 86 5.19 8.04 5.54
C LEU A 86 6.48 8.18 4.72
N PRO A 87 7.38 9.12 5.04
CA PRO A 87 8.71 9.14 4.45
C PRO A 87 9.45 7.84 4.75
N ALA A 88 9.87 7.11 3.73
CA ALA A 88 10.49 5.79 3.88
C ALA A 88 11.47 5.51 2.73
N ASN A 89 12.71 5.15 3.06
CA ASN A 89 13.73 4.73 2.10
C ASN A 89 13.83 3.20 2.08
N LEU A 90 12.79 2.55 1.52
CA LEU A 90 12.59 1.11 1.60
C LEU A 90 13.73 0.31 0.94
N GLU A 91 14.47 0.91 0.02
CA GLU A 91 15.64 0.35 -0.66
C GLU A 91 16.79 0.03 0.31
N THR A 92 16.85 0.76 1.43
CA THR A 92 17.98 0.73 2.37
C THR A 92 17.67 0.03 3.68
N LEU A 93 16.39 -0.14 4.01
CA LEU A 93 15.99 -0.73 5.29
C LEU A 93 16.26 -2.24 5.29
N SER A 94 16.95 -2.69 6.34
CA SER A 94 17.06 -4.11 6.66
C SER A 94 15.71 -4.69 7.09
N PRO A 95 15.54 -6.04 7.09
CA PRO A 95 14.31 -6.66 7.58
C PRO A 95 13.92 -6.25 9.00
N GLY A 96 14.91 -6.07 9.90
CA GLY A 96 14.67 -5.61 11.26
C GLY A 96 14.17 -4.16 11.33
N GLU A 97 14.71 -3.28 10.48
CA GLU A 97 14.27 -1.88 10.40
C GLU A 97 12.90 -1.75 9.73
N LEU A 98 12.60 -2.57 8.72
CA LEU A 98 11.26 -2.64 8.12
C LEU A 98 10.21 -3.04 9.14
N LYS A 99 10.49 -4.06 9.96
CA LYS A 99 9.59 -4.50 11.02
C LYS A 99 9.35 -3.40 12.06
N LEU A 100 10.42 -2.76 12.54
CA LEU A 100 10.32 -1.65 13.50
C LEU A 100 9.52 -0.48 12.91
N PHE A 101 9.77 -0.14 11.65
CA PHE A 101 9.05 0.92 10.96
C PHE A 101 7.56 0.58 10.82
N ALA A 102 7.21 -0.67 10.50
CA ALA A 102 5.82 -1.10 10.42
C ALA A 102 5.11 -0.95 11.78
N GLU A 103 5.73 -1.42 12.86
CA GLU A 103 5.19 -1.32 14.22
C GLU A 103 5.01 0.14 14.67
N GLN A 104 5.94 1.02 14.34
CA GLN A 104 5.87 2.44 14.70
C GLN A 104 4.79 3.23 13.96
N ASN A 105 4.29 2.70 12.84
CA ASN A 105 3.34 3.38 11.97
C ASN A 105 2.03 2.58 11.78
N ASP A 106 1.74 1.65 12.70
CA ASP A 106 0.54 0.80 12.68
C ASP A 106 0.32 0.08 11.34
N LEU A 107 1.41 -0.35 10.69
CA LEU A 107 1.38 -1.14 9.47
C LEU A 107 1.53 -2.63 9.77
N ARG A 108 1.03 -3.46 8.84
CA ARG A 108 1.29 -4.90 8.86
C ARG A 108 2.71 -5.21 8.39
N PRO A 109 3.60 -5.77 9.23
CA PRO A 109 4.99 -6.01 8.87
C PRO A 109 5.15 -6.89 7.62
N GLU A 110 4.37 -7.97 7.52
CA GLU A 110 4.43 -8.91 6.40
C GLU A 110 4.03 -8.29 5.05
N LEU A 111 3.10 -7.32 5.08
CA LEU A 111 2.68 -6.60 3.89
C LEU A 111 3.76 -5.60 3.46
N LEU A 112 4.35 -4.88 4.42
CA LEU A 112 5.44 -3.95 4.16
C LEU A 112 6.69 -4.68 3.64
N GLU A 113 7.05 -5.81 4.24
CA GLU A 113 8.15 -6.67 3.76
C GLU A 113 7.90 -7.13 2.32
N ARG A 114 6.65 -7.51 1.99
CA ARG A 114 6.30 -7.89 0.62
C ARG A 114 6.44 -6.72 -0.35
N LEU A 115 6.02 -5.51 0.03
CA LEU A 115 6.19 -4.32 -0.78
C LEU A 115 7.67 -4.02 -0.99
N ALA A 116 8.48 -4.07 0.07
CA ALA A 116 9.93 -3.81 0.01
C ALA A 116 10.69 -4.79 -0.91
N MET A 117 10.20 -6.01 -1.10
CA MET A 117 10.75 -6.95 -2.08
C MET A 117 10.45 -6.57 -3.54
N LEU A 118 9.41 -5.77 -3.79
CA LEU A 118 9.07 -5.26 -5.12
C LEU A 118 9.86 -4.01 -5.48
N VAL A 119 10.43 -3.33 -4.49
CA VAL A 119 11.23 -2.11 -4.71
C VAL A 119 12.56 -2.49 -5.37
N PRO A 120 12.89 -1.93 -6.55
CA PRO A 120 14.18 -2.16 -7.18
C PRO A 120 15.29 -1.70 -6.25
N ARG A 121 16.09 -2.63 -5.74
CA ARG A 121 17.31 -2.29 -5.02
C ARG A 121 18.30 -1.82 -6.07
N GLY A 122 18.51 -0.52 -6.17
CA GLY A 122 19.49 0.04 -7.10
C GLY A 122 20.82 -0.70 -6.95
N GLU A 123 21.29 -1.33 -8.01
CA GLU A 123 22.68 -1.78 -8.11
C GLU A 123 23.53 -0.51 -7.93
N ARG A 124 24.31 -0.48 -6.84
CA ARG A 124 25.22 0.63 -6.53
C ARG A 124 26.32 0.73 -7.56
#